data_AF-A0A1D6MXQ6-F1
#
_entry.id   AF-A0A1D6MXQ6-F1
#
_cell.length_a   1.000
_cell.length_b   1.000
_cell.length_c   1.000
_cell.angle_alpha   90.00
_cell.angle_beta   90.00
_cell.angle_gamma   90.00
#
_symmetry.space_group_name_H-M   'P 1'
#
loop_
_entity.id
_entity.type
_entity.pdbx_description
1 polymer ?
#
loop_
_entity_poly.entity_id
_entity_poly.type
_entity_poly.pdbx_seq_one_letter_code
_entity_poly.pdbx_strand_id
1 'polypeptide(L)'
;MELGAEYVDVEFKVADKFMKYLSGKKPQNCKLIISAYDYKTTPSVHELLNLVAQIRATGADIVKIETTAADIVDTSRMFQVLAHCHEKQVPIIGLVRKEHGFISRIICAKYGGYLTFASLENGKESTTEQPTVADLINKYKIRQIGPDTKVFGIIGNPVSHSKSPIVQNQAFRSVGFDAVFLPFLSDDLVQFLYTFSAPDYAGFSCTMPHKETALRCCDDVDPIARDIGAINTIIRRPDGKLVGYNTDYSGAISAIEDGIRGCHVPPFAILCFADLYMVHITAF
;
A
#
# COMPACT_ATOMS: atom_id res chain seq x y z
N MET A 1 -8.43 30.10 15.05
CA MET A 1 -9.49 30.45 14.09
C MET A 1 -9.50 31.94 13.80
N GLU A 2 -9.60 32.78 14.83
CA GLU A 2 -9.64 34.26 14.69
C GLU A 2 -8.41 34.87 13.99
N LEU A 3 -7.23 34.25 14.15
CA LEU A 3 -5.99 34.65 13.48
C LEU A 3 -5.86 34.14 12.03
N GLY A 4 -6.93 33.64 11.41
CA GLY A 4 -6.94 33.27 9.99
C GLY A 4 -6.44 31.86 9.66
N ALA A 5 -6.47 30.92 10.60
CA ALA A 5 -6.17 29.52 10.31
C ALA A 5 -7.20 28.93 9.32
N GLU A 6 -6.73 28.28 8.26
CA GLU A 6 -7.59 27.62 7.25
C GLU A 6 -8.24 26.33 7.78
N TYR A 7 -7.53 25.61 8.64
CA TYR A 7 -7.99 24.36 9.25
C TYR A 7 -7.72 24.36 10.75
N VAL A 8 -8.64 23.78 11.51
CA VAL A 8 -8.44 23.44 12.93
C VAL A 8 -8.87 21.99 13.14
N ASP A 9 -7.99 21.20 13.75
CA ASP A 9 -8.26 19.81 14.14
C ASP A 9 -8.67 19.76 15.62
N VAL A 10 -9.82 19.16 15.92
CA VAL A 10 -10.34 18.98 17.27
C VAL A 10 -10.69 17.52 17.50
N GLU A 11 -10.21 16.97 18.61
CA GLU A 11 -10.53 15.58 18.97
C GLU A 11 -12.02 15.38 19.22
N PHE A 12 -12.58 14.29 18.68
CA PHE A 12 -13.98 13.93 18.75
C PHE A 12 -14.51 13.90 20.20
N LYS A 13 -13.68 13.46 21.16
CA LYS A 13 -14.04 13.39 22.59
C LYS A 13 -14.41 14.74 23.21
N VAL A 14 -13.94 15.84 22.64
CA VAL A 14 -14.22 17.21 23.12
C VAL A 14 -14.96 18.06 22.10
N ALA A 15 -15.37 17.47 20.96
CA ALA A 15 -16.01 18.18 19.87
C ALA A 15 -17.28 18.92 20.33
N ASP A 16 -18.17 18.28 21.09
CA ASP A 16 -19.40 18.93 21.59
C ASP A 16 -19.10 20.16 22.46
N LYS A 17 -18.07 20.08 23.31
CA LYS A 17 -17.66 21.20 24.16
C LYS A 17 -17.07 22.33 23.31
N PHE A 18 -16.25 21.98 22.33
CA PHE A 18 -15.66 22.94 21.40
C PHE A 18 -16.71 23.63 20.54
N MET A 19 -17.69 22.89 20.03
CA MET A 19 -18.79 23.43 19.22
C MET A 19 -19.69 24.36 20.03
N LYS A 20 -19.97 24.01 21.29
CA LYS A 20 -20.66 24.92 22.22
C LYS A 20 -19.86 26.20 22.46
N TYR A 21 -18.54 26.08 22.65
CA TYR A 21 -17.67 27.26 22.79
C TYR A 21 -17.69 28.14 21.55
N LEU A 22 -17.71 27.55 20.35
CA LEU A 22 -17.78 28.30 19.10
C LEU A 22 -19.09 29.07 18.94
N SER A 23 -20.24 28.58 19.43
CA SER A 23 -21.53 29.32 19.47
C SER A 23 -21.79 30.18 18.20
N GLY A 24 -21.61 29.61 17.00
CA GLY A 24 -21.86 30.31 15.73
C GLY A 24 -20.75 31.27 15.26
N LYS A 25 -19.64 31.40 16.00
CA LYS A 25 -18.48 32.25 15.67
C LYS A 25 -17.44 31.58 14.77
N LYS A 26 -17.77 30.43 14.17
CA LYS A 26 -16.86 29.76 13.24
C LYS A 26 -16.66 30.64 12.00
N PRO A 27 -15.44 31.14 11.73
CA PRO A 27 -15.18 31.95 10.53
C PRO A 27 -15.46 31.14 9.26
N GLN A 28 -16.04 31.77 8.24
CA GLN A 28 -16.36 31.10 6.96
C GLN A 28 -15.13 30.46 6.29
N ASN A 29 -13.95 31.05 6.46
CA ASN A 29 -12.71 30.60 5.83
C ASN A 29 -11.98 29.50 6.62
N CYS A 30 -12.51 29.07 7.77
CA CYS A 30 -11.88 28.04 8.61
C CYS A 30 -12.70 26.75 8.57
N LYS A 31 -12.09 25.68 8.05
CA LYS A 31 -12.67 24.34 8.09
C LYS A 31 -12.31 23.64 9.41
N LEU A 32 -13.28 22.93 9.98
CA LEU A 32 -13.14 22.15 11.20
C LEU A 32 -12.98 20.67 10.83
N ILE A 33 -11.80 20.14 11.14
CA ILE A 33 -11.52 18.72 11.14
C ILE A 33 -11.88 18.19 12.51
N ILE A 34 -12.73 17.17 12.59
CA ILE A 34 -12.97 16.45 13.83
C ILE A 34 -12.32 15.08 13.74
N SER A 35 -11.37 14.82 14.63
CA SER A 35 -10.51 13.63 14.57
C SER A 35 -10.83 12.60 15.65
N ALA A 36 -10.83 11.33 15.26
CA ALA A 36 -10.92 10.19 16.15
C ALA A 36 -9.75 9.23 15.89
N TYR A 37 -9.23 8.66 16.97
CA TYR A 37 -8.07 7.77 16.93
C TYR A 37 -8.39 6.45 17.63
N ASP A 38 -8.22 5.33 16.93
CA ASP A 38 -8.17 4.00 17.52
C ASP A 38 -6.72 3.52 17.57
N TYR A 39 -6.18 3.39 18.78
CA TYR A 39 -4.78 3.00 19.04
C TYR A 39 -4.55 1.50 19.06
N LYS A 40 -5.60 0.70 19.01
CA LYS A 40 -5.50 -0.75 19.20
C LYS A 40 -5.81 -1.50 17.92
N THR A 41 -6.87 -1.13 17.22
CA THR A 41 -7.38 -1.91 16.10
C THR A 41 -7.86 -1.02 14.96
N THR A 42 -8.25 -1.67 13.87
CA THR A 42 -9.13 -1.07 12.86
C THR A 42 -10.50 -1.73 13.01
N PRO A 43 -11.54 -1.01 13.45
CA PRO A 43 -12.88 -1.58 13.60
C PRO A 43 -13.49 -2.10 12.28
N SER A 44 -14.65 -2.75 12.36
CA SER A 44 -15.41 -3.15 11.18
C SER A 44 -15.85 -1.93 10.35
N VAL A 45 -16.16 -2.14 9.08
CA VAL A 45 -16.65 -1.08 8.18
C VAL A 45 -17.93 -0.43 8.75
N HIS A 46 -18.83 -1.23 9.33
CA HIS A 46 -20.06 -0.72 9.95
C HIS A 46 -19.76 0.20 11.13
N GLU A 47 -18.85 -0.20 12.03
CA GLU A 47 -18.44 0.64 13.18
C GLU A 47 -17.74 1.92 12.72
N LEU A 48 -16.88 1.84 11.70
CA LEU A 48 -16.21 3.00 11.12
C LEU A 48 -17.22 3.97 10.48
N LEU A 49 -18.21 3.48 9.74
CA LEU A 49 -19.26 4.32 9.15
C LEU A 49 -20.18 4.94 10.22
N ASN A 50 -20.47 4.21 11.29
CA ASN A 50 -21.17 4.77 12.44
C ASN A 50 -20.37 5.90 13.10
N LEU A 51 -19.05 5.72 13.25
CA LEU A 51 -18.16 6.76 13.76
C LEU A 51 -18.11 7.98 12.82
N VAL A 52 -18.07 7.78 11.50
CA VAL A 52 -18.21 8.85 10.51
C VAL A 52 -19.50 9.64 10.74
N ALA A 53 -20.64 8.95 10.89
CA ALA A 53 -21.93 9.60 11.11
C ALA A 53 -21.95 10.40 12.43
N GLN A 54 -21.39 9.85 13.50
CA GLN A 54 -21.27 10.52 14.80
C GLN A 54 -20.39 11.77 14.71
N ILE A 55 -19.23 11.68 14.06
CA ILE A 55 -18.33 12.82 13.86
C ILE A 55 -19.04 13.92 13.05
N ARG A 56 -19.75 13.55 11.96
CA ARG A 56 -20.51 14.52 11.15
C ARG A 56 -21.60 15.22 11.95
N ALA A 57 -22.29 14.50 12.84
CA ALA A 57 -23.35 15.06 13.68
C ALA A 57 -22.84 16.17 14.61
N THR A 58 -21.54 16.23 14.90
CA THR A 58 -20.94 17.35 15.66
C THR A 58 -20.88 18.66 14.88
N GLY A 59 -21.04 18.63 13.55
CA GLY A 59 -20.86 19.81 12.68
C GLY A 59 -19.46 19.92 12.05
N ALA A 60 -18.72 18.82 11.98
CA ALA A 60 -17.43 18.73 11.29
C ALA A 60 -17.57 19.05 9.78
N ASP A 61 -16.63 19.80 9.20
CA ASP A 61 -16.54 19.92 7.73
C ASP A 61 -15.80 18.74 7.13
N ILE A 62 -14.83 18.21 7.87
CA ILE A 62 -13.98 17.10 7.46
C ILE A 62 -13.92 16.10 8.62
N VAL A 63 -14.18 14.84 8.29
CA VAL A 63 -14.02 13.73 9.22
C VAL A 63 -12.57 13.27 9.19
N LYS A 64 -11.95 13.01 10.34
CA LYS A 64 -10.63 12.37 10.40
C LYS A 64 -10.67 11.13 11.28
N ILE A 65 -10.28 9.99 10.75
CA ILE A 65 -10.21 8.72 11.47
C ILE A 65 -8.83 8.11 11.23
N GLU A 66 -8.12 7.86 12.32
CA GLU A 66 -6.86 7.10 12.29
C GLU A 66 -6.99 5.83 13.13
N THR A 67 -6.74 4.68 12.51
CA THR A 67 -6.79 3.38 13.19
C THR A 67 -5.40 2.75 13.30
N THR A 68 -5.31 1.57 13.89
CA THR A 68 -4.07 0.79 13.98
C THR A 68 -4.24 -0.52 13.22
N ALA A 69 -3.31 -0.83 12.31
CA ALA A 69 -3.29 -2.14 11.66
C ALA A 69 -2.71 -3.20 12.61
N ALA A 70 -3.41 -4.33 12.72
CA ALA A 70 -2.83 -5.59 13.18
C ALA A 70 -2.18 -6.33 12.00
N ASP A 71 -2.86 -6.33 10.85
CA ASP A 71 -2.39 -6.87 9.58
C ASP A 71 -2.75 -5.89 8.44
N ILE A 72 -2.10 -6.01 7.28
CA ILE A 72 -2.36 -5.15 6.11
C ILE A 72 -3.80 -5.22 5.61
N VAL A 73 -4.49 -6.34 5.79
CA VAL A 73 -5.90 -6.48 5.37
C VAL A 73 -6.82 -5.50 6.08
N ASP A 74 -6.40 -4.94 7.23
CA ASP A 74 -7.13 -3.90 7.94
C ASP A 74 -7.29 -2.61 7.13
N THR A 75 -6.32 -2.30 6.27
CA THR A 75 -6.38 -1.13 5.37
C THR A 75 -7.56 -1.19 4.41
N SER A 76 -7.99 -2.40 4.01
CA SER A 76 -9.14 -2.59 3.13
C SER A 76 -10.43 -2.02 3.70
N ARG A 77 -10.62 -2.11 5.03
CA ARG A 77 -11.80 -1.55 5.71
C ARG A 77 -11.79 -0.03 5.63
N MET A 78 -10.62 0.59 5.82
CA MET A 78 -10.47 2.03 5.65
C MET A 78 -10.72 2.46 4.19
N PHE A 79 -10.21 1.72 3.21
CA PHE A 79 -10.46 2.01 1.79
C PHE A 79 -11.95 1.93 1.42
N GLN A 80 -12.68 0.95 1.94
CA GLN A 80 -14.13 0.86 1.77
C GLN A 80 -14.87 2.06 2.37
N VAL A 81 -14.45 2.52 3.55
CA VAL A 81 -15.01 3.71 4.20
C VAL A 81 -14.70 4.97 3.39
N LEU A 82 -13.47 5.14 2.90
CA LEU A 82 -13.08 6.25 2.04
C LEU A 82 -13.93 6.29 0.77
N ALA A 83 -14.03 5.16 0.06
CA ALA A 83 -14.82 5.05 -1.17
C ALA A 83 -16.30 5.39 -0.92
N HIS A 84 -16.89 4.84 0.15
CA HIS A 84 -18.27 5.15 0.54
C HIS A 84 -18.45 6.65 0.82
N CYS A 85 -17.55 7.26 1.58
CA CYS A 85 -17.61 8.69 1.87
C CYS A 85 -17.43 9.54 0.61
N HIS A 86 -16.56 9.13 -0.31
CA HIS A 86 -16.36 9.81 -1.59
C HIS A 86 -17.66 9.83 -2.43
N GLU A 87 -18.33 8.68 -2.58
CA GLU A 87 -19.63 8.58 -3.26
C GLU A 87 -20.71 9.46 -2.60
N LYS A 88 -20.67 9.59 -1.27
CA LYS A 88 -21.60 10.41 -0.49
C LYS A 88 -21.15 11.87 -0.35
N GLN A 89 -20.06 12.28 -1.02
CA GLN A 89 -19.50 13.63 -0.95
C GLN A 89 -19.19 14.09 0.48
N VAL A 90 -18.74 13.16 1.32
CA VAL A 90 -18.29 13.41 2.69
C VAL A 90 -16.76 13.52 2.69
N PRO A 91 -16.18 14.71 2.95
CA PRO A 91 -14.73 14.86 3.09
C PRO A 91 -14.21 14.06 4.28
N ILE A 92 -13.29 13.12 4.02
CA ILE A 92 -12.73 12.25 5.05
C ILE A 92 -11.22 12.07 4.89
N ILE A 93 -10.53 12.10 6.02
CA ILE A 93 -9.12 11.75 6.19
C ILE A 93 -9.11 10.40 6.90
N GLY A 94 -8.87 9.32 6.16
CA GLY A 94 -8.86 7.96 6.69
C GLY A 94 -7.49 7.34 6.55
N LEU A 95 -6.81 7.08 7.67
CA LEU A 95 -5.45 6.53 7.67
C LEU A 95 -5.33 5.36 8.64
N VAL A 96 -4.45 4.43 8.33
CA VAL A 96 -4.14 3.27 9.17
C VAL A 96 -2.67 3.34 9.56
N ARG A 97 -2.38 3.18 10.84
CA ARG A 97 -1.04 3.32 11.41
C ARG A 97 -0.29 1.99 11.46
N LYS A 98 1.00 2.10 11.83
CA LYS A 98 2.04 1.05 11.79
C LYS A 98 2.44 0.66 10.37
N GLU A 99 3.47 -0.17 10.26
CA GLU A 99 4.05 -0.60 8.99
C GLU A 99 3.01 -1.24 8.06
N HIS A 100 2.15 -2.10 8.58
CA HIS A 100 1.02 -2.70 7.86
C HIS A 100 0.03 -1.68 7.29
N GLY A 101 -0.08 -0.51 7.93
CA GLY A 101 -0.95 0.59 7.51
C GLY A 101 -0.33 1.50 6.45
N PHE A 102 0.95 1.35 6.11
CA PHE A 102 1.72 2.27 5.27
C PHE A 102 1.02 2.59 3.94
N ILE A 103 0.47 1.58 3.26
CA ILE A 103 -0.20 1.77 1.97
C ILE A 103 -1.40 2.73 2.05
N SER A 104 -2.05 2.84 3.22
CA SER A 104 -3.18 3.75 3.42
C SER A 104 -2.78 5.21 3.21
N ARG A 105 -1.52 5.57 3.45
CA ARG A 105 -1.00 6.93 3.27
C ARG A 105 -0.72 7.30 1.82
N ILE A 106 -0.72 6.32 0.91
CA ILE A 106 -0.43 6.49 -0.51
C ILE A 106 -1.71 6.39 -1.33
N ILE A 107 -2.39 5.24 -1.24
CA ILE A 107 -3.56 4.97 -2.08
C ILE A 107 -4.88 5.45 -1.49
N CYS A 108 -4.87 6.19 -0.37
CA CYS A 108 -6.05 6.96 0.03
C CYS A 108 -6.55 7.86 -1.11
N ALA A 109 -5.65 8.40 -1.95
CA ALA A 109 -6.00 9.22 -3.11
C ALA A 109 -6.90 8.46 -4.12
N LYS A 110 -6.64 7.17 -4.36
CA LYS A 110 -7.47 6.31 -5.22
C LYS A 110 -8.89 6.14 -4.66
N TYR A 111 -9.04 6.10 -3.34
CA TYR A 111 -10.31 5.85 -2.67
C TYR A 111 -11.02 7.12 -2.19
N GLY A 112 -10.56 8.31 -2.58
CA GLY A 112 -11.21 9.59 -2.25
C GLY A 112 -10.88 10.16 -0.86
N GLY A 113 -9.76 9.75 -0.28
CA GLY A 113 -9.20 10.40 0.91
C GLY A 113 -8.87 11.87 0.66
N TYR A 114 -9.32 12.74 1.56
CA TYR A 114 -9.21 14.21 1.45
C TYR A 114 -7.76 14.72 1.56
N LEU A 115 -6.97 14.12 2.46
CA LEU A 115 -5.54 14.41 2.58
C LEU A 115 -4.78 13.19 3.12
N THR A 116 -3.45 13.24 3.00
CA THR A 116 -2.51 12.36 3.68
C THR A 116 -1.43 13.19 4.36
N PHE A 117 -0.67 12.58 5.27
CA PHE A 117 0.44 13.23 5.96
C PHE A 117 1.77 12.60 5.53
N ALA A 118 2.77 13.46 5.38
CA ALA A 118 4.14 13.08 5.07
C ALA A 118 5.13 13.91 5.91
N SER A 119 6.26 13.30 6.24
CA SER A 119 7.38 13.99 6.89
C SER A 119 8.15 14.84 5.87
N LEU A 120 8.80 15.91 6.35
CA LEU A 120 9.67 16.73 5.48
C LEU A 120 10.91 15.95 5.04
N GLU A 121 11.45 15.15 5.96
CA GLU A 121 12.63 14.31 5.78
C GLU A 121 12.54 13.11 6.74
N ASN A 122 13.37 12.09 6.49
CA ASN A 122 13.45 10.92 7.36
C ASN A 122 13.89 11.34 8.78
N GLY A 123 13.22 10.80 9.80
CA GLY A 123 13.46 11.14 11.21
C GLY A 123 12.68 12.36 11.72
N LYS A 124 11.83 12.97 10.88
CA LYS A 124 10.92 14.08 11.24
C LYS A 124 9.45 13.69 11.17
N GLU A 125 9.16 12.40 11.30
CA GLU A 125 7.80 11.88 11.28
C GLU A 125 7.06 12.27 12.56
N SER A 126 5.79 12.69 12.43
CA SER A 126 4.93 12.90 13.61
C SER A 126 4.36 11.58 14.15
N THR A 127 4.32 10.55 13.31
CA THR A 127 3.98 9.17 13.68
C THR A 127 4.92 8.23 12.94
N THR A 128 5.38 7.17 13.59
CA THR A 128 6.18 6.11 12.96
C THR A 128 5.55 5.64 11.64
N GLU A 129 6.37 5.35 10.63
CA GLU A 129 5.96 4.88 9.30
C GLU A 129 5.21 5.90 8.43
N GLN A 130 5.50 7.19 8.59
CA GLN A 130 5.10 8.21 7.61
C GLN A 130 6.09 8.25 6.43
N PRO A 131 5.61 8.25 5.17
CA PRO A 131 6.47 8.51 4.04
C PRO A 131 6.94 9.97 4.05
N THR A 132 8.08 10.24 3.42
CA THR A 132 8.50 11.62 3.18
C THR A 132 7.67 12.28 2.08
N VAL A 133 7.65 13.62 2.04
CA VAL A 133 7.06 14.37 0.92
C VAL A 133 7.75 13.98 -0.40
N ALA A 134 9.07 13.77 -0.37
CA ALA A 134 9.83 13.32 -1.52
C ALA A 134 9.38 11.93 -2.01
N ASP A 135 9.12 10.98 -1.12
CA ASP A 135 8.59 9.66 -1.50
C ASP A 135 7.21 9.78 -2.14
N LEU A 136 6.29 10.50 -1.51
CA LEU A 136 4.94 10.65 -2.06
C LEU A 136 4.95 11.32 -3.44
N ILE A 137 5.74 12.37 -3.63
CA ILE A 137 5.77 13.14 -4.89
C ILE A 137 6.64 12.46 -5.96
N ASN A 138 7.77 11.83 -5.60
CA ASN A 138 8.75 11.35 -6.59
C ASN A 138 8.70 9.84 -6.78
N LYS A 139 8.62 9.08 -5.69
CA LYS A 139 8.58 7.61 -5.74
C LYS A 139 7.20 7.13 -6.19
N TYR A 140 6.15 7.54 -5.47
CA TYR A 140 4.78 7.06 -5.71
C TYR A 140 3.93 7.96 -6.60
N LYS A 141 4.38 9.19 -6.90
CA LYS A 141 3.65 10.18 -7.71
C LYS A 141 2.18 10.31 -7.28
N ILE A 142 1.94 10.50 -5.99
CA ILE A 142 0.59 10.53 -5.40
C ILE A 142 -0.41 11.43 -6.15
N ARG A 143 0.07 12.52 -6.77
CA ARG A 143 -0.75 13.45 -7.57
C ARG A 143 -1.34 12.84 -8.86
N GLN A 144 -0.82 11.71 -9.31
CA GLN A 144 -1.26 10.98 -10.50
C GLN A 144 -2.14 9.78 -10.13
N ILE A 145 -2.23 9.41 -8.85
CA ILE A 145 -3.06 8.29 -8.40
C ILE A 145 -4.52 8.75 -8.38
N GLY A 146 -5.35 8.11 -9.21
CA GLY A 146 -6.78 8.36 -9.31
C GLY A 146 -7.62 7.09 -9.12
N PRO A 147 -8.96 7.21 -9.24
CA PRO A 147 -9.89 6.10 -9.06
C PRO A 147 -9.63 4.91 -9.99
N ASP A 148 -9.12 5.14 -11.20
CA ASP A 148 -8.88 4.09 -12.20
C ASP A 148 -7.46 3.50 -12.17
N THR A 149 -6.54 4.11 -11.42
CA THR A 149 -5.13 3.69 -11.34
C THR A 149 -5.03 2.24 -10.89
N LYS A 150 -4.29 1.42 -11.65
CA LYS A 150 -4.04 0.02 -11.30
C LYS A 150 -3.04 -0.08 -10.16
N VAL A 151 -3.27 -1.02 -9.26
CA VAL A 151 -2.43 -1.27 -8.09
C VAL A 151 -1.62 -2.53 -8.32
N PHE A 152 -0.32 -2.39 -8.22
CA PHE A 152 0.67 -3.46 -8.18
C PHE A 152 1.45 -3.38 -6.89
N GLY A 153 2.22 -4.41 -6.57
CA GLY A 153 3.16 -4.28 -5.46
C GLY A 153 3.98 -5.52 -5.18
N ILE A 154 4.88 -5.39 -4.23
CA ILE A 154 5.68 -6.50 -3.72
C ILE A 154 5.14 -6.93 -2.37
N ILE A 155 4.85 -8.22 -2.21
CA ILE A 155 4.34 -8.83 -0.99
C ILE A 155 5.49 -9.55 -0.29
N GLY A 156 5.70 -9.27 1.00
CA GLY A 156 6.75 -9.89 1.79
C GLY A 156 6.65 -9.56 3.27
N ASN A 157 7.43 -10.27 4.08
CA ASN A 157 7.74 -9.85 5.44
C ASN A 157 9.18 -10.30 5.80
N PRO A 158 10.15 -9.37 5.96
CA PRO A 158 10.02 -7.91 5.82
C PRO A 158 9.96 -7.44 4.37
N VAL A 159 9.45 -6.22 4.12
CA VAL A 159 9.34 -5.64 2.75
C VAL A 159 9.84 -4.19 2.61
N SER A 160 10.08 -3.49 3.73
CA SER A 160 10.39 -2.06 3.75
C SER A 160 11.63 -1.66 2.96
N HIS A 161 12.64 -2.53 2.90
CA HIS A 161 13.90 -2.30 2.20
C HIS A 161 13.81 -2.53 0.68
N SER A 162 12.66 -2.99 0.17
CA SER A 162 12.51 -3.30 -1.25
C SER A 162 12.69 -2.06 -2.13
N LYS A 163 13.54 -2.22 -3.16
CA LYS A 163 13.71 -1.24 -4.23
C LYS A 163 12.70 -1.42 -5.38
N SER A 164 11.90 -2.49 -5.38
CA SER A 164 10.92 -2.75 -6.45
C SER A 164 9.95 -1.58 -6.67
N PRO A 165 9.41 -0.91 -5.63
CA PRO A 165 8.58 0.28 -5.84
C PRO A 165 9.30 1.43 -6.56
N ILE A 166 10.63 1.57 -6.43
CA ILE A 166 11.36 2.63 -7.14
C ILE A 166 11.41 2.30 -8.62
N VAL A 167 11.85 1.09 -8.95
CA VAL A 167 12.05 0.63 -10.34
C VAL A 167 10.72 0.54 -11.09
N GLN A 168 9.72 -0.13 -10.50
CA GLN A 168 8.45 -0.40 -11.18
C GLN A 168 7.62 0.86 -11.40
N ASN A 169 7.54 1.76 -10.41
CA ASN A 169 6.87 3.04 -10.61
C ASN A 169 7.59 3.90 -11.68
N GLN A 170 8.92 3.82 -11.78
CA GLN A 170 9.64 4.50 -12.87
C GLN A 170 9.33 3.89 -14.24
N ALA A 171 9.28 2.57 -14.33
CA ALA A 171 8.93 1.85 -15.56
C ALA A 171 7.50 2.15 -16.03
N PHE A 172 6.51 2.11 -15.14
CA PHE A 172 5.12 2.47 -15.46
C PHE A 172 5.04 3.89 -16.05
N ARG A 173 5.77 4.84 -15.45
CA ARG A 173 5.80 6.22 -15.93
C ARG A 173 6.46 6.37 -17.30
N SER A 174 7.56 5.66 -17.55
CA SER A 174 8.27 5.79 -18.84
C SER A 174 7.42 5.32 -20.02
N VAL A 175 6.44 4.45 -19.77
CA VAL A 175 5.52 3.94 -20.79
C VAL A 175 4.11 4.52 -20.70
N GLY A 176 3.87 5.48 -19.79
CA GLY A 176 2.56 6.12 -19.62
C GLY A 176 1.46 5.19 -19.10
N PHE A 177 1.81 4.15 -18.34
CA PHE A 177 0.86 3.21 -17.76
C PHE A 177 0.33 3.74 -16.42
N ASP A 178 -1.00 3.88 -16.31
CA ASP A 178 -1.68 4.38 -15.10
C ASP A 178 -1.70 3.31 -14.01
N ALA A 179 -0.59 3.22 -13.29
CA ALA A 179 -0.38 2.25 -12.24
C ALA A 179 0.52 2.78 -11.12
N VAL A 180 0.32 2.23 -9.92
CA VAL A 180 1.18 2.42 -8.75
C VAL A 180 1.68 1.07 -8.23
N PHE A 181 2.97 0.99 -7.92
CA PHE A 181 3.62 -0.18 -7.33
C PHE A 181 3.94 0.09 -5.85
N LEU A 182 3.42 -0.72 -4.93
CA LEU A 182 3.50 -0.51 -3.48
C LEU A 182 4.25 -1.63 -2.75
N PRO A 183 4.82 -1.35 -1.56
CA PRO A 183 5.27 -2.40 -0.64
C PRO A 183 4.09 -2.89 0.21
N PHE A 184 3.73 -4.16 0.07
CA PHE A 184 2.70 -4.82 0.86
C PHE A 184 3.37 -5.68 1.95
N LEU A 185 3.43 -5.16 3.17
CA LEU A 185 3.87 -5.95 4.33
C LEU A 185 2.75 -6.91 4.72
N SER A 186 2.94 -8.20 4.59
CA SER A 186 1.88 -9.18 4.87
C SER A 186 2.46 -10.43 5.50
N ASP A 187 1.77 -10.94 6.53
CA ASP A 187 2.10 -12.21 7.19
C ASP A 187 1.42 -13.41 6.52
N ASP A 188 0.24 -13.21 5.93
CA ASP A 188 -0.57 -14.26 5.29
C ASP A 188 -0.92 -13.89 3.85
N LEU A 189 -0.24 -14.54 2.90
CA LEU A 189 -0.49 -14.34 1.47
C LEU A 189 -1.92 -14.70 1.05
N VAL A 190 -2.51 -15.76 1.61
CA VAL A 190 -3.84 -16.24 1.23
C VAL A 190 -4.87 -15.18 1.63
N GLN A 191 -4.79 -14.70 2.86
CA GLN A 191 -5.68 -13.66 3.37
C GLN A 191 -5.51 -12.34 2.60
N PHE A 192 -4.26 -11.99 2.25
CA PHE A 192 -3.95 -10.84 1.40
C PHE A 192 -4.64 -10.93 0.04
N LEU A 193 -4.45 -12.03 -0.69
CA LEU A 193 -4.99 -12.21 -2.05
C LEU A 193 -6.53 -12.26 -2.06
N TYR A 194 -7.13 -12.83 -1.00
CA TYR A 194 -8.58 -12.81 -0.80
C TYR A 194 -9.11 -11.39 -0.59
N THR A 195 -8.45 -10.62 0.30
CA THR A 195 -8.85 -9.26 0.66
C THR A 195 -8.69 -8.28 -0.51
N PHE A 196 -7.57 -8.36 -1.22
CA PHE A 196 -7.25 -7.50 -2.35
C PHE A 196 -7.56 -8.17 -3.69
N SER A 197 -8.80 -8.64 -3.81
CA SER A 197 -9.31 -9.39 -4.97
C SER A 197 -9.93 -8.52 -6.07
N ALA A 198 -10.11 -7.22 -5.81
CA ALA A 198 -10.70 -6.31 -6.80
C ALA A 198 -9.84 -6.22 -8.07
N PRO A 199 -10.44 -6.04 -9.26
CA PRO A 199 -9.73 -6.05 -10.56
C PRO A 199 -8.62 -5.00 -10.71
N ASP A 200 -8.63 -3.96 -9.89
CA ASP A 200 -7.57 -2.95 -9.90
C ASP A 200 -6.27 -3.44 -9.26
N TYR A 201 -6.32 -4.46 -8.41
CA TYR A 201 -5.14 -5.14 -7.91
C TYR A 201 -4.66 -6.16 -8.95
N ALA A 202 -3.91 -5.65 -9.92
CA ALA A 202 -3.68 -6.31 -11.20
C ALA A 202 -2.46 -7.25 -11.21
N GLY A 203 -1.53 -7.10 -10.27
CA GLY A 203 -0.40 -8.01 -10.18
C GLY A 203 0.53 -7.75 -8.99
N PHE A 204 1.26 -8.78 -8.61
CA PHE A 204 2.10 -8.77 -7.42
C PHE A 204 3.45 -9.44 -7.70
N SER A 205 4.52 -8.87 -7.17
CA SER A 205 5.74 -9.62 -6.90
C SER A 205 5.64 -10.27 -5.52
N CYS A 206 6.18 -11.47 -5.36
CA CYS A 206 6.27 -12.18 -4.09
C CYS A 206 7.74 -12.36 -3.71
N THR A 207 8.08 -11.99 -2.48
CA THR A 207 9.39 -12.28 -1.89
C THR A 207 9.22 -13.15 -0.64
N MET A 208 10.31 -13.41 0.08
CA MET A 208 10.30 -14.17 1.32
C MET A 208 9.22 -13.64 2.31
N PRO A 209 8.46 -14.53 2.98
CA PRO A 209 8.46 -16.00 2.89
C PRO A 209 7.41 -16.58 1.91
N HIS A 210 6.87 -15.77 1.00
CA HIS A 210 5.60 -16.07 0.32
C HIS A 210 5.73 -16.87 -0.97
N LYS A 211 6.93 -17.07 -1.51
CA LYS A 211 7.12 -17.64 -2.86
C LYS A 211 6.56 -19.05 -3.03
N GLU A 212 6.70 -19.91 -2.03
CA GLU A 212 6.14 -21.27 -2.05
C GLU A 212 4.62 -21.27 -1.83
N THR A 213 4.13 -20.41 -0.93
CA THR A 213 2.69 -20.27 -0.69
C THR A 213 1.96 -19.76 -1.92
N ALA A 214 2.59 -18.87 -2.70
CA ALA A 214 2.04 -18.36 -3.95
C ALA A 214 1.73 -19.49 -4.95
N LEU A 215 2.51 -20.58 -4.96
CA LEU A 215 2.26 -21.76 -5.80
C LEU A 215 0.89 -22.39 -5.56
N ARG A 216 0.44 -22.38 -4.30
CA ARG A 216 -0.86 -22.94 -3.90
C ARG A 216 -2.01 -21.97 -4.11
N CYS A 217 -1.73 -20.68 -4.26
CA CYS A 217 -2.74 -19.62 -4.41
C CYS A 217 -3.10 -19.31 -5.87
N CYS A 218 -2.24 -19.67 -6.83
CA CYS A 218 -2.48 -19.36 -8.24
C CYS A 218 -3.38 -20.42 -8.91
N ASP A 219 -4.31 -19.97 -9.74
CA ASP A 219 -5.22 -20.83 -10.51
C ASP A 219 -4.47 -21.50 -11.68
N ASP A 220 -3.61 -20.74 -12.35
CA ASP A 220 -2.72 -21.23 -13.41
C ASP A 220 -1.27 -20.97 -13.01
N VAL A 221 -0.38 -21.91 -13.33
CA VAL A 221 1.06 -21.80 -13.02
C VAL A 221 1.87 -22.11 -14.27
N ASP A 222 2.81 -21.22 -14.59
CA ASP A 222 3.81 -21.43 -15.62
C ASP A 222 4.59 -22.74 -15.39
N PRO A 223 4.86 -23.56 -16.44
CA PRO A 223 5.54 -24.84 -16.26
C PRO A 223 6.88 -24.72 -15.52
N ILE A 224 7.69 -23.71 -15.80
CA ILE A 224 9.00 -23.52 -15.16
C ILE A 224 8.81 -23.12 -13.69
N ALA A 225 7.84 -22.26 -13.38
CA ALA A 225 7.52 -21.91 -12.00
C ALA A 225 7.03 -23.13 -11.19
N ARG A 226 6.29 -24.04 -11.82
CA ARG A 226 5.86 -25.31 -11.21
C ARG A 226 7.04 -26.23 -10.93
N ASP A 227 7.96 -26.37 -11.87
CA ASP A 227 9.15 -27.22 -11.72
C ASP A 227 10.11 -26.68 -10.64
N ILE A 228 10.27 -25.35 -10.56
CA ILE A 228 11.04 -24.69 -9.48
C ILE A 228 10.34 -24.85 -8.12
N GLY A 229 9.01 -24.91 -8.09
CA GLY A 229 8.23 -24.99 -6.86
C GLY A 229 8.01 -23.64 -6.16
N ALA A 230 8.25 -22.52 -6.84
CA ALA A 230 8.13 -21.18 -6.27
C ALA A 230 7.65 -20.16 -7.30
N ILE A 231 6.79 -19.23 -6.86
CA ILE A 231 6.29 -18.10 -7.66
C ILE A 231 6.78 -16.79 -7.05
N ASN A 232 7.42 -15.95 -7.86
CA ASN A 232 7.80 -14.59 -7.46
C ASN A 232 6.95 -13.52 -8.15
N THR A 233 6.08 -13.90 -9.09
CA THR A 233 5.26 -12.98 -9.89
C THR A 233 3.86 -13.56 -10.09
N ILE A 234 2.85 -12.83 -9.62
CA ILE A 234 1.43 -13.16 -9.76
C ILE A 234 0.79 -12.10 -10.64
N ILE A 235 0.09 -12.52 -11.70
CA ILE A 235 -0.71 -11.63 -12.55
C ILE A 235 -2.18 -11.98 -12.40
N ARG A 236 -3.03 -10.98 -12.15
CA ARG A 236 -4.48 -11.15 -12.18
C ARG A 236 -4.98 -10.92 -13.60
N ARG A 237 -5.58 -11.95 -14.20
CA ARG A 237 -6.20 -11.86 -15.53
C ARG A 237 -7.55 -11.14 -15.47
N PRO A 238 -8.07 -10.67 -16.63
CA PRO A 238 -9.39 -10.04 -16.71
C PRO A 238 -10.56 -10.93 -16.24
N ASP A 239 -10.41 -12.26 -16.30
CA ASP A 239 -11.37 -13.23 -15.76
C ASP A 239 -11.28 -13.42 -14.24
N GLY A 240 -10.37 -12.69 -13.57
CA GLY A 240 -10.16 -12.71 -12.13
C GLY A 240 -9.12 -13.74 -11.66
N LYS A 241 -8.70 -14.68 -12.53
CA LYS A 241 -7.76 -15.73 -12.17
C LYS A 241 -6.36 -15.21 -11.90
N LEU A 242 -5.69 -15.85 -10.96
CA LEU A 242 -4.30 -15.61 -10.61
C LEU A 242 -3.37 -16.53 -11.39
N VAL A 243 -2.43 -15.94 -12.11
CA VAL A 243 -1.43 -16.69 -12.89
C VAL A 243 -0.05 -16.49 -12.28
N GLY A 244 0.59 -17.60 -11.99
CA GLY A 244 1.90 -17.70 -11.36
C GLY A 244 3.06 -17.82 -12.33
N TYR A 245 4.08 -16.99 -12.13
CA TYR A 245 5.35 -17.04 -12.86
C TYR A 245 6.54 -16.99 -11.89
N ASN A 246 7.69 -17.46 -12.36
CA ASN A 246 8.97 -17.29 -11.70
C ASN A 246 9.91 -16.57 -12.66
N THR A 247 10.37 -15.37 -12.31
CA THR A 247 11.36 -14.62 -13.10
C THR A 247 12.75 -14.64 -12.48
N ASP A 248 12.90 -15.14 -11.25
CA ASP A 248 14.16 -15.14 -10.51
C ASP A 248 15.21 -16.01 -11.20
N TYR A 249 14.83 -17.20 -11.68
CA TYR A 249 15.78 -18.13 -12.33
C TYR A 249 16.45 -17.47 -13.54
N SER A 250 15.66 -16.82 -14.40
CA SER A 250 16.16 -16.18 -15.62
C SER A 250 17.07 -15.00 -15.30
N GLY A 251 16.71 -14.20 -14.30
CA GLY A 251 17.51 -13.06 -13.85
C GLY A 251 18.83 -13.49 -13.21
N ALA A 252 18.80 -14.52 -12.36
CA ALA A 252 19.99 -15.03 -11.70
C ALA A 252 20.96 -15.68 -12.70
N ILE A 253 20.48 -16.56 -13.58
CA ILE A 253 21.32 -17.22 -14.59
C ILE A 253 21.95 -16.18 -15.51
N SER A 254 21.15 -15.27 -16.06
CA SER A 254 21.65 -14.25 -17.01
C SER A 254 22.70 -13.35 -16.35
N ALA A 255 22.49 -12.93 -15.10
CA ALA A 255 23.45 -12.11 -14.38
C ALA A 255 24.78 -12.84 -14.14
N ILE A 256 24.74 -14.15 -13.84
CA ILE A 256 25.93 -14.98 -13.67
C ILE A 256 26.66 -15.15 -15.01
N GLU A 257 25.94 -15.48 -16.07
CA GLU A 257 26.52 -15.65 -17.42
C GLU A 257 27.18 -14.36 -17.91
N ASP A 258 26.53 -13.21 -17.74
CA ASP A 258 27.06 -11.91 -18.13
C ASP A 258 28.31 -11.54 -17.33
N GLY A 259 28.31 -11.80 -16.02
CA GLY A 259 29.49 -11.61 -15.17
C GLY A 259 30.67 -12.47 -15.59
N ILE A 260 30.42 -13.71 -16.01
CA ILE A 260 31.47 -14.64 -16.47
C ILE A 260 32.02 -14.22 -17.84
N ARG A 261 31.14 -13.85 -18.79
CA ARG A 261 31.56 -13.38 -20.13
C ARG A 261 32.41 -12.12 -20.05
N GLY A 262 32.11 -11.23 -19.09
CA GLY A 262 32.96 -10.07 -18.80
C GLY A 262 34.36 -10.42 -18.29
N CYS A 263 34.56 -11.61 -17.71
CA CYS A 263 35.78 -12.02 -17.00
C CYS A 263 36.70 -13.02 -17.74
N HIS A 264 36.39 -13.43 -18.98
CA HIS A 264 37.19 -14.42 -19.75
C HIS A 264 37.47 -15.75 -18.98
N VAL A 265 36.51 -16.23 -18.18
CA VAL A 265 36.66 -17.50 -17.44
C VAL A 265 36.36 -18.69 -18.37
N PRO A 266 37.17 -19.77 -18.38
CA PRO A 266 36.98 -20.90 -19.30
C PRO A 266 35.68 -21.70 -19.03
N PRO A 267 35.08 -22.32 -20.08
CA PRO A 267 33.72 -22.89 -20.03
C PRO A 267 33.50 -23.99 -18.97
N PHE A 268 34.53 -24.75 -18.62
CA PHE A 268 34.41 -25.92 -17.75
C PHE A 268 34.18 -25.60 -16.26
N ALA A 269 34.48 -24.38 -15.81
CA ALA A 269 34.22 -23.96 -14.42
C ALA A 269 32.75 -23.57 -14.17
N ILE A 270 31.94 -23.46 -15.23
CA ILE A 270 30.59 -22.88 -15.22
C ILE A 270 29.53 -23.88 -14.73
N LEU A 271 29.67 -25.16 -15.09
CA LEU A 271 28.65 -26.19 -14.79
C LEU A 271 28.53 -26.49 -13.28
N CYS A 272 29.66 -26.55 -12.56
CA CYS A 272 29.64 -26.90 -11.13
C CYS A 272 29.08 -25.80 -10.20
N PHE A 273 29.12 -24.53 -10.61
CA PHE A 273 28.62 -23.43 -9.78
C PHE A 273 27.13 -23.17 -9.97
N ALA A 274 26.60 -23.36 -11.18
CA ALA A 274 25.17 -23.15 -11.46
C ALA A 274 24.28 -24.20 -10.77
N ASP A 275 24.70 -25.47 -10.77
CA ASP A 275 23.96 -26.56 -10.11
C ASP A 275 23.92 -26.42 -8.59
N LEU A 276 24.96 -25.86 -7.96
CA LEU A 276 25.01 -25.64 -6.51
C LEU A 276 24.15 -24.45 -6.05
N TYR A 277 23.99 -23.42 -6.89
CA TYR A 277 23.21 -22.21 -6.55
C TYR A 277 21.72 -22.36 -6.86
N MET A 278 21.33 -23.19 -7.83
CA MET A 278 19.92 -23.46 -8.13
C MET A 278 19.14 -24.00 -6.92
N VAL A 279 19.80 -24.76 -6.03
CA VAL A 279 19.21 -25.26 -4.78
C VAL A 279 19.07 -24.16 -3.71
N HIS A 280 19.78 -23.03 -3.84
CA HIS A 280 19.80 -21.94 -2.86
C HIS A 280 19.07 -20.65 -3.28
N ILE A 281 18.68 -20.49 -4.56
CA ILE A 281 17.93 -19.31 -5.04
C ILE A 281 16.48 -19.27 -4.49
N THR A 282 15.99 -20.36 -3.90
CA THR A 282 14.74 -20.39 -3.13
C THR A 282 14.84 -19.72 -1.75
N ALA A 283 16.04 -19.39 -1.26
CA ALA A 283 16.28 -18.97 0.13
C ALA A 283 16.82 -17.53 0.31
N PHE A 284 16.72 -16.65 -0.69
CA PHE A 284 17.06 -15.22 -0.56
C PHE A 284 15.86 -14.29 -0.88
#